data_AF-A0A419RWX3-F1
#
_entry.id   AF-A0A419RWX3-F1
#
_cell.length_a   1.000
_cell.length_b   1.000
_cell.length_c   1.000
_cell.angle_alpha   90.00
_cell.angle_beta   90.00
_cell.angle_gamma   90.00
#
_symmetry.space_group_name_H-M   'P 1'
#
loop_
_entity.id
_entity.type
_entity.pdbx_description
1 polymer ?
#
loop_
_entity_poly.entity_id
_entity_poly.type
_entity_poly.pdbx_seq_one_letter_code
_entity_poly.pdbx_strand_id
1 'polypeptide(L)'
;MTLEDAFRRAGTQDVEICQTMQATVQALEKGRRPDAIVLDVHLADRDDGWAIAELVTMLGPKRPHIAFSTGSPQDIPEEIAEMGPVFEKPYNPEQLVAELGTGRKRGLFARLLG
;
A
#
# COMPACT_ATOMS: atom_id res chain seq x y z
N MET A 1 -15.11 6.20 -9.77
CA MET A 1 -14.24 5.03 -10.05
C MET A 1 -13.69 4.55 -8.73
N THR A 2 -13.66 3.25 -8.50
CA THR A 2 -13.09 2.69 -7.26
C THR A 2 -11.58 2.46 -7.41
N LEU A 3 -10.88 2.31 -6.28
CA LEU A 3 -9.45 1.96 -6.31
C LEU A 3 -9.22 0.56 -6.91
N GLU A 4 -10.13 -0.38 -6.66
CA GLU A 4 -10.10 -1.71 -7.27
C GLU A 4 -10.18 -1.65 -8.80
N ASP A 5 -11.09 -0.83 -9.34
CA ASP A 5 -11.22 -0.65 -10.79
C ASP A 5 -9.91 -0.14 -11.41
N ALA A 6 -9.22 0.79 -10.74
CA ALA A 6 -7.96 1.34 -11.20
C ALA A 6 -6.85 0.27 -11.26
N PHE A 7 -6.74 -0.58 -10.24
CA PHE A 7 -5.80 -1.71 -10.25
C PHE A 7 -6.12 -2.70 -11.38
N ARG A 8 -7.39 -3.07 -11.55
CA ARG A 8 -7.81 -3.99 -12.62
C ARG A 8 -7.48 -3.42 -14.00
N ARG A 9 -7.73 -2.12 -14.23
CA ARG A 9 -7.38 -1.43 -15.48
C ARG A 9 -5.88 -1.38 -15.75
N ALA A 10 -5.06 -1.30 -14.70
CA ALA A 10 -3.60 -1.36 -14.80
C ALA A 10 -3.07 -2.79 -15.07
N GLY A 11 -3.95 -3.80 -15.15
CA GLY A 11 -3.58 -5.19 -15.45
C GLY A 11 -3.27 -6.05 -14.23
N THR A 12 -3.62 -5.60 -13.03
CA THR A 12 -3.47 -6.39 -11.79
C THR A 12 -4.33 -7.65 -11.86
N GLN A 13 -3.71 -8.81 -11.67
CA GLN A 13 -4.37 -10.11 -11.79
C GLN A 13 -5.25 -10.46 -10.59
N ASP A 14 -4.89 -9.95 -9.41
CA ASP A 14 -5.61 -10.22 -8.18
C ASP A 14 -5.63 -8.98 -7.27
N VAL A 15 -6.81 -8.63 -6.78
CA VAL A 15 -7.04 -7.50 -5.89
C VAL A 15 -7.91 -8.01 -4.74
N GLU A 16 -7.34 -8.06 -3.55
CA GLU A 16 -8.05 -8.42 -2.32
C GLU A 16 -8.33 -7.14 -1.52
N ILE A 17 -9.60 -6.90 -1.16
CA ILE A 17 -10.01 -5.75 -0.35
C ILE A 17 -10.23 -6.22 1.08
N CYS A 18 -9.50 -5.61 2.00
CA CYS A 18 -9.68 -5.82 3.43
C CYS A 18 -10.29 -4.56 4.05
N GLN A 19 -11.45 -4.69 4.69
CA GLN A 19 -12.14 -3.56 5.35
C GLN A 19 -11.66 -3.32 6.79
N THR A 20 -10.90 -4.27 7.34
CA THR A 20 -10.41 -4.26 8.71
C THR A 20 -8.96 -4.71 8.78
N MET A 21 -8.26 -4.32 9.84
CA MET A 21 -6.89 -4.79 10.07
C MET A 21 -6.88 -6.31 10.31
N GLN A 22 -7.87 -6.84 11.03
CA GLN A 22 -8.00 -8.29 11.22
C GLN A 22 -8.12 -9.06 9.89
N ALA A 23 -8.93 -8.57 8.95
CA ALA A 23 -9.05 -9.19 7.63
C ALA A 23 -7.71 -9.14 6.86
N THR A 24 -6.98 -8.03 7.00
CA THR A 24 -5.66 -7.84 6.38
C THR A 24 -4.63 -8.85 6.92
N VAL A 25 -4.58 -9.03 8.24
CA VAL A 25 -3.72 -10.04 8.90
C VAL A 25 -4.03 -11.44 8.34
N GLN A 26 -5.31 -11.82 8.35
CA GLN A 26 -5.74 -13.14 7.87
C GLN A 26 -5.39 -13.35 6.38
N ALA A 27 -5.51 -12.32 5.54
CA ALA A 27 -5.12 -12.39 4.14
C ALA A 27 -3.62 -12.65 3.97
N LEU A 28 -2.78 -11.96 4.75
CA LEU A 28 -1.31 -12.14 4.72
C LEU A 28 -0.86 -13.51 5.27
N GLU A 29 -1.57 -14.05 6.25
CA GLU A 29 -1.30 -15.37 6.85
C GLU A 29 -1.62 -16.54 5.92
N LYS A 30 -2.56 -16.38 4.97
CA LYS A 30 -2.88 -17.40 3.95
C LYS A 30 -1.71 -17.72 3.01
N GLY A 31 -0.59 -17.02 3.12
CA GLY A 31 0.68 -17.33 2.45
C GLY A 31 0.84 -16.70 1.08
N ARG A 32 -0.18 -16.03 0.54
CA ARG A 32 -0.03 -15.23 -0.68
C ARG A 32 0.64 -13.91 -0.33
N ARG A 33 1.77 -13.61 -0.97
CA ARG A 33 2.50 -12.36 -0.77
C ARG A 33 2.02 -11.34 -1.80
N PRO A 34 1.43 -10.21 -1.40
CA PRO A 34 1.07 -9.16 -2.33
C PRO A 34 2.34 -8.50 -2.89
N ASP A 35 2.25 -7.98 -4.12
CA ASP A 35 3.31 -7.15 -4.69
C ASP A 35 3.25 -5.70 -4.18
N ALA A 36 2.04 -5.24 -3.87
CA ALA A 36 1.75 -3.90 -3.40
C ALA A 36 0.59 -3.92 -2.40
N ILE A 37 0.59 -2.98 -1.47
CA ILE A 37 -0.46 -2.77 -0.47
C ILE A 37 -0.85 -1.30 -0.49
N VAL A 38 -2.15 -1.04 -0.50
CA VAL A 38 -2.69 0.28 -0.17
C VAL A 38 -3.32 0.17 1.20
N LEU A 39 -2.85 0.99 2.13
CA LEU A 39 -3.35 0.97 3.49
C LEU A 39 -4.10 2.26 3.80
N ASP A 40 -5.36 2.12 4.21
CA ASP A 40 -6.10 3.19 4.84
C ASP A 40 -5.57 3.40 6.25
N VAL A 41 -5.19 4.63 6.62
CA VAL A 41 -4.67 4.90 7.97
C VAL A 41 -5.77 4.78 9.02
N HIS A 42 -7.02 5.11 8.66
CA HIS A 42 -8.17 5.08 9.57
C HIS A 42 -9.04 3.83 9.32
N LEU A 43 -8.47 2.63 9.50
CA LEU A 43 -9.25 1.38 9.37
C LEU A 43 -10.31 1.28 10.48
N ALA A 44 -11.49 0.77 10.13
CA ALA A 44 -12.69 0.83 10.96
C ALA A 44 -12.61 0.13 12.33
N ASP A 45 -11.62 -0.74 12.55
CA ASP A 45 -11.45 -1.55 13.77
C ASP A 45 -10.29 -1.09 14.68
N ARG A 46 -9.66 0.07 14.42
CA ARG A 46 -8.61 0.66 15.26
C ARG A 46 -8.76 2.18 15.38
N ASP A 47 -8.58 2.71 16.60
CA ASP A 47 -8.47 4.16 16.90
C ASP A 47 -6.98 4.58 17.00
N ASP A 48 -6.23 4.22 15.97
CA ASP A 48 -4.89 4.65 15.55
C ASP A 48 -3.81 4.85 16.62
N GLY A 49 -3.14 3.73 16.95
CA GLY A 49 -1.82 3.72 17.58
C GLY A 49 -0.72 3.64 16.55
N TRP A 50 -0.58 2.53 15.81
CA TRP A 50 0.39 2.31 14.72
C TRP A 50 0.03 1.05 13.91
N ALA A 51 -1.21 0.90 13.39
CA ALA A 51 -1.64 -0.33 12.68
C ALA A 51 -0.65 -0.78 11.57
N ILE A 52 0.07 0.18 11.00
CA ILE A 52 1.16 -0.04 10.04
C ILE A 52 2.32 -0.83 10.63
N ALA A 53 2.73 -0.57 11.87
CA ALA A 53 3.84 -1.28 12.52
C ALA A 53 3.53 -2.78 12.70
N GLU A 54 2.27 -3.12 13.05
CA GLU A 54 1.81 -4.51 13.09
C GLU A 54 1.90 -5.15 11.70
N LEU A 55 1.41 -4.44 10.67
CA LEU A 55 1.47 -4.90 9.28
C LEU A 55 2.91 -5.16 8.82
N VAL A 56 3.79 -4.20 9.03
CA VAL A 56 5.20 -4.23 8.62
C VAL A 56 5.95 -5.40 9.24
N THR A 57 5.63 -5.71 10.49
CA THR A 57 6.21 -6.86 11.20
C THR A 57 5.82 -8.18 10.52
N MET A 58 4.60 -8.30 9.99
CA MET A 58 4.10 -9.51 9.33
C MET A 58 4.60 -9.69 7.88
N LEU A 59 4.98 -8.60 7.19
CA LEU A 59 5.40 -8.65 5.78
C LEU A 59 6.77 -9.33 5.57
N GLY A 60 7.55 -9.52 6.64
CA GLY A 60 8.83 -10.21 6.58
C GLY A 60 9.90 -9.46 5.76
N PRO A 61 10.96 -10.15 5.31
CA PRO A 61 12.14 -9.51 4.72
C PRO A 61 11.94 -8.99 3.28
N LYS A 62 10.96 -9.51 2.54
CA LYS A 62 10.58 -9.02 1.21
C LYS A 62 9.30 -8.22 1.32
N ARG A 63 9.43 -6.94 1.62
CA ARG A 63 8.29 -6.03 1.82
C ARG A 63 7.65 -5.67 0.47
N PRO A 64 6.32 -5.74 0.34
CA PRO A 64 5.60 -5.15 -0.79
C PRO A 64 5.80 -3.64 -0.85
N HIS A 65 5.49 -3.02 -2.00
CA HIS A 65 5.40 -1.57 -2.05
C HIS A 65 4.13 -1.12 -1.32
N ILE A 66 4.29 -0.21 -0.37
CA ILE A 66 3.19 0.29 0.45
C ILE A 66 2.86 1.71 0.00
N ALA A 67 1.59 2.03 -0.17
CA ALA A 67 1.09 3.39 -0.26
C ALA A 67 0.07 3.62 0.86
N PHE A 68 0.10 4.79 1.48
CA PHE A 68 -0.83 5.17 2.54
C PHE A 68 -1.94 6.04 1.96
N SER A 69 -3.16 5.83 2.42
CA SER A 69 -4.36 6.55 2.03
C SER A 69 -4.99 7.14 3.29
N THR A 70 -5.11 8.46 3.40
CA THR A 70 -5.52 9.10 4.65
C THR A 70 -6.28 10.40 4.41
N GLY A 71 -7.17 10.80 5.33
CA GLY A 71 -7.76 12.14 5.37
C GLY A 71 -6.95 13.14 6.20
N SER A 72 -5.95 12.65 6.94
CA SER A 72 -5.16 13.42 7.90
C SER A 72 -3.67 13.03 7.79
N PRO A 73 -2.96 13.46 6.73
CA PRO A 73 -1.55 13.10 6.53
C PRO A 73 -0.63 13.52 7.68
N GLN A 74 -0.96 14.62 8.37
CA GLN A 74 -0.23 15.12 9.54
C GLN A 74 -0.28 14.18 10.77
N ASP A 75 -1.22 13.24 10.80
CA ASP A 75 -1.36 12.29 11.91
C ASP A 75 -0.42 11.07 11.73
N ILE A 76 0.23 10.96 10.57
CA ILE A 76 1.22 9.91 10.28
C ILE A 76 2.60 10.37 10.75
N PRO A 77 3.32 9.62 11.59
CA PRO A 77 4.71 9.89 11.94
C PRO A 77 5.60 9.86 10.74
N GLU A 78 6.65 10.66 10.83
CA GLU A 78 7.71 10.73 9.83
C GLU A 78 8.30 9.34 9.52
N GLU A 79 8.63 8.54 10.55
CA GLU A 79 9.19 7.18 10.37
C GLU A 79 8.27 6.22 9.60
N ILE A 80 6.95 6.44 9.69
CA ILE A 80 5.95 5.64 8.98
C ILE A 80 5.75 6.20 7.56
N ALA A 81 5.71 7.52 7.40
CA ALA A 81 5.60 8.18 6.11
C ALA A 81 6.82 7.88 5.20
N GLU A 82 8.00 7.62 5.77
CA GLU A 82 9.19 7.20 5.03
C GLU A 82 9.06 5.80 4.38
N MET A 83 8.09 4.99 4.82
CA MET A 83 7.91 3.62 4.33
C MET A 83 7.30 3.56 2.93
N GLY A 84 6.65 4.63 2.48
CA GLY A 84 5.94 4.67 1.22
C GLY A 84 5.17 5.96 1.01
N PRO A 85 4.76 6.27 -0.23
CA PRO A 85 4.04 7.49 -0.54
C PRO A 85 2.72 7.60 0.24
N VAL A 86 2.44 8.79 0.76
CA VAL A 86 1.19 9.14 1.42
C VAL A 86 0.28 9.89 0.45
N PHE A 87 -0.95 9.41 0.30
CA PHE A 87 -1.99 9.99 -0.53
C PHE A 87 -3.10 10.56 0.35
N GLU A 88 -3.20 11.89 0.39
CA GLU A 88 -4.27 12.61 1.06
C GLU A 88 -5.59 12.49 0.26
N LYS A 89 -6.68 12.14 0.95
CA LYS A 89 -8.01 12.01 0.37
C LYS A 89 -8.66 13.39 0.24
N PRO A 90 -9.38 13.67 -0.87
CA PRO A 90 -9.56 12.81 -2.04
C PRO A 90 -8.38 12.88 -3.02
N TYR A 91 -8.01 11.73 -3.60
CA TYR A 91 -6.97 11.61 -4.64
C TYR A 91 -7.49 10.88 -5.89
N ASN A 92 -6.72 10.96 -6.98
CA ASN A 92 -6.98 10.16 -8.19
C ASN A 92 -6.47 8.71 -8.00
N PRO A 93 -7.34 7.68 -8.02
CA PRO A 93 -6.92 6.29 -7.85
C PRO A 93 -5.91 5.81 -8.89
N GLU A 94 -5.97 6.33 -10.12
CA GLU A 94 -5.04 5.94 -11.20
C GLU A 94 -3.60 6.44 -10.91
N GLN A 95 -3.45 7.59 -10.26
CA GLN A 95 -2.14 8.11 -9.86
C GLN A 95 -1.50 7.23 -8.78
N LEU A 96 -2.29 6.77 -7.81
CA LEU A 96 -1.82 5.86 -6.78
C LEU A 96 -1.34 4.53 -7.39
N VAL A 97 -2.14 3.95 -8.29
CA VAL A 97 -1.78 2.70 -8.97
C VAL A 97 -0.52 2.87 -9.82
N ALA A 98 -0.38 4.01 -10.52
CA ALA A 98 0.82 4.30 -11.29
C ALA A 98 2.06 4.37 -10.40
N GLU A 99 1.97 5.03 -9.23
CA GLU A 99 3.07 5.15 -8.28
C GLU A 99 3.52 3.79 -7.72
N LEU A 100 2.56 2.91 -7.37
CA LEU A 100 2.90 1.55 -6.94
C LEU A 100 3.53 0.71 -8.07
N GLY A 101 3.14 0.99 -9.32
CA GLY A 101 3.70 0.35 -10.51
C GLY A 101 5.11 0.82 -10.89
N THR A 102 5.48 2.08 -10.64
CA THR A 102 6.82 2.62 -10.95
C THR A 102 7.89 2.08 -10.01
N GLY A 103 7.54 1.78 -8.76
CA GLY A 103 8.45 1.11 -7.81
C GLY A 103 9.04 -0.20 -8.36
N ARG A 104 8.33 -0.89 -9.28
CA ARG A 104 8.80 -2.12 -9.93
C ARG A 104 9.96 -1.91 -10.91
N LYS A 105 10.22 -0.68 -11.36
CA LYS A 105 11.16 -0.37 -12.47
C LYS A 105 12.58 0.02 -12.04
N ARG A 106 12.92 0.05 -10.75
CA ARG A 106 14.29 0.42 -10.31
C ARG A 106 15.22 -0.77 -10.05
N GLY A 107 14.87 -1.97 -10.53
CA GLY A 107 15.79 -3.12 -10.60
C GLY A 107 16.29 -3.36 -12.02
N LEU A 108 17.56 -3.04 -12.26
CA LEU A 108 18.45 -3.63 -13.30
C LEU A 108 18.68 -2.98 -14.70
N PHE A 109 18.00 -1.90 -15.15
CA PHE A 109 18.32 -1.33 -16.49
C PHE A 109 18.53 0.19 -16.59
N ALA A 110 18.51 0.95 -15.50
CA ALA A 110 18.65 2.41 -15.56
C ALA A 110 20.11 2.94 -15.67
N ARG A 111 21.09 2.11 -16.08
CA ARG A 111 22.52 2.48 -15.97
C ARG A 111 23.39 2.14 -17.19
N LEU A 112 22.82 2.16 -18.41
CA LEU A 112 23.62 1.98 -19.64
C LEU A 112 23.09 2.71 -20.88
N LEU A 113 22.56 3.91 -20.68
CA LEU A 113 22.43 4.93 -21.73
C LEU A 113 22.82 6.27 -21.11
N GLY A 114 24.13 6.51 -21.08
CA GLY A 114 24.82 7.70 -20.57
C GLY A 114 26.31 7.52 -20.75
#